data_AF-A0A3M1N0V0-F1
#
_entry.id   AF-A0A3M1N0V0-F1
#
_cell.length_a   1.000
_cell.length_b   1.000
_cell.length_c   1.000
_cell.angle_alpha   90.00
_cell.angle_beta   90.00
_cell.angle_gamma   90.00
#
_symmetry.space_group_name_H-M   'P 1'
#
loop_
_entity.id
_entity.type
_entity.pdbx_description
1 polymer ?
#
loop_
_entity_poly.entity_id
_entity_poly.type
_entity_poly.pdbx_seq_one_letter_code
_entity_poly.pdbx_strand_id
1 'polypeptide(L)' 'MERKGKNSRLTLVVAMTRSGLIGKNGALPWRLPGDLRQFRALTLGG' A
#
# COMPACT_ATOMS: atom_id res chain seq x y z
N MET A 1 -33.81 2.22 13.72
CA MET A 1 -32.58 1.47 14.03
C MET A 1 -31.44 2.13 13.25
N GLU A 2 -30.73 3.06 13.88
CA GLU A 2 -29.72 3.90 13.21
C GLU A 2 -28.35 3.22 13.30
N ARG A 3 -27.77 2.84 12.15
CA ARG A 3 -26.38 2.37 12.12
C ARG A 3 -25.47 3.60 12.14
N LYS A 4 -25.02 4.00 13.33
CA LYS A 4 -23.87 4.93 13.44
C LYS A 4 -22.69 4.32 12.70
N GLY A 5 -22.37 4.84 11.51
CA GLY A 5 -21.17 4.44 10.77
C GLY A 5 -19.94 4.76 11.60
N LYS A 6 -19.08 3.77 11.87
CA LYS A 6 -17.74 4.03 12.42
C LYS A 6 -17.01 4.94 11.44
N ASN A 7 -16.45 6.05 11.90
CA ASN A 7 -15.45 6.83 11.16
C ASN A 7 -14.17 5.98 11.01
N SER A 8 -14.18 5.04 10.06
CA SER A 8 -13.02 4.24 9.71
C SER A 8 -12.12 5.09 8.81
N ARG A 9 -10.94 5.44 9.31
CA ARG A 9 -9.92 6.14 8.52
C ARG A 9 -9.33 5.18 7.49
N LEU A 10 -9.40 5.55 6.21
CA LEU A 10 -8.75 4.82 5.12
C LEU A 10 -7.34 5.37 4.88
N THR A 11 -6.39 4.48 4.63
CA THR A 11 -4.99 4.81 4.34
C THR A 11 -4.57 4.17 3.02
N LEU A 12 -3.85 4.91 2.18
CA LEU A 12 -3.22 4.41 0.96
C LEU A 12 -1.72 4.22 1.21
N VAL A 13 -1.19 3.06 0.87
CA VAL A 13 0.26 2.74 0.92
C VAL A 13 0.69 2.32 -0.48
N VAL A 14 1.71 3.00 -1.04
CA VAL A 14 2.17 2.78 -2.42
C VAL A 14 3.69 2.94 -2.51
N ALA A 15 4.34 2.07 -3.29
CA ALA A 15 5.72 2.24 -3.73
C ALA A 15 5.72 2.85 -5.13
N MET A 16 6.47 3.93 -5.31
CA MET A 16 6.55 4.64 -6.59
C MET A 16 7.96 5.17 -6.88
N THR A 17 8.30 5.30 -8.15
CA THR A 17 9.49 6.05 -8.57
C THR A 17 9.32 7.55 -8.29
N ARG A 18 10.41 8.32 -8.39
CA ARG A 18 10.36 9.79 -8.25
C ARG A 18 9.43 10.48 -9.26
N SER A 19 9.18 9.86 -10.41
CA SER A 19 8.24 10.34 -11.43
C SER A 19 6.81 9.79 -11.27
N GLY A 20 6.53 9.02 -10.22
CA GLY A 20 5.19 8.50 -9.90
C GLY A 20 4.84 7.14 -10.53
N LEU A 21 5.76 6.47 -11.25
CA LEU A 21 5.52 5.12 -11.77
C LEU A 21 5.36 4.10 -10.64
N ILE A 22 4.27 3.33 -10.65
CA ILE A 22 3.93 2.31 -9.64
C ILE A 22 4.08 0.86 -10.16
N GLY A 23 4.20 0.68 -11.46
CA GLY A 23 4.23 -0.63 -12.11
C GLY A 23 4.40 -0.50 -13.62
N LYS A 24 4.85 -1.57 -14.26
CA LYS A 24 4.96 -1.66 -15.73
C LYS A 24 4.60 -3.08 -16.17
N ASN A 25 3.70 -3.20 -17.15
CA ASN A 25 3.26 -4.50 -17.71
C ASN A 25 2.77 -5.49 -16.64
N GLY A 26 1.99 -5.03 -15.66
CA GLY A 26 1.45 -5.88 -14.59
C GLY A 26 2.46 -6.31 -13.51
N ALA A 27 3.69 -5.80 -13.56
CA ALA A 27 4.74 -6.13 -12.60
C ALA A 27 5.37 -4.88 -11.97
N LEU A 28 6.04 -5.07 -10.84
CA LEU A 28 6.94 -4.06 -10.29
C LEU A 28 8.22 -4.05 -11.13
N PRO A 29 8.63 -2.89 -11.69
CA PRO A 29 9.86 -2.79 -12.49
C PRO A 29 11.13 -2.78 -11.62
N TRP A 30 11.00 -3.01 -10.31
CA TRP A 30 12.10 -3.10 -9.35
C TRP A 30 12.02 -4.41 -8.55
N ARG A 31 13.18 -4.83 -8.03
CA ARG A 31 13.28 -5.95 -7.08
C ARG A 31 13.94 -5.47 -5.80
N LEU A 32 13.12 -5.04 -4.86
CA LEU A 32 13.54 -4.52 -3.56
C LEU A 32 12.94 -5.40 -2.46
N PRO A 33 13.68 -6.38 -1.91
CA PRO A 33 13.14 -7.29 -0.89
C PRO A 33 12.58 -6.59 0.35
N GLY A 34 13.11 -5.40 0.67
CA GLY A 34 12.60 -4.56 1.76
C GLY A 34 11.21 -3.96 1.50
N ASP A 35 10.81 -3.77 0.24
CA ASP A 35 9.55 -3.13 -0.14
C ASP A 35 8.36 -3.98 0.30
N LEU A 36 8.34 -5.28 -0.07
CA LEU A 36 7.28 -6.20 0.36
C LEU A 36 7.27 -6.45 1.87
N ARG A 37 8.44 -6.44 2.53
CA ARG A 37 8.52 -6.56 3.99
C ARG A 37 7.85 -5.37 4.67
N GLN A 38 8.17 -4.15 4.21
CA GLN A 38 7.57 -2.92 4.74
C GLN A 38 6.07 -2.86 4.44
N PHE A 39 5.64 -3.21 3.22
CA PHE A 39 4.24 -3.23 2.84
C PHE A 39 3.42 -4.16 3.75
N ARG A 40 3.92 -5.37 4.02
CA ARG A 40 3.27 -6.31 4.95
C ARG A 40 3.16 -5.73 6.36
N ALA A 41 4.23 -5.19 6.91
CA ALA A 41 4.21 -4.58 8.24
C ALA A 41 3.21 -3.42 8.35
N LEU A 42 3.09 -2.59 7.30
CA LEU A 42 2.17 -1.44 7.28
C LEU A 42 0.70 -1.83 7.10
N THR A 43 0.41 -2.96 6.46
CA THR A 43 -0.97 -3.34 6.09
C THR A 43 -1.57 -4.43 6.96
N LEU A 44 -0.76 -5.37 7.45
CA LEU A 44 -1.22 -6.51 8.22
C LEU A 44 -0.90 -6.38 9.72
N GLY A 45 -0.13 -5.36 10.11
CA GLY A 45 0.53 -5.31 11.41
C GLY A 45 1.83 -6.11 11.38
N GLY A 46 2.83 -5.61 12.09
CA GLY A 46 4.13 -6.28 12.25
C GLY A 46 4.08 -7.50 13.16
#